data_AF-A0A662U1Z3-F1
#
_entry.id   AF-A0A662U1Z3-F1
#
_cell.length_a   1.000
_cell.length_b   1.000
_cell.length_c   1.000
_cell.angle_alpha   90.00
_cell.angle_beta   90.00
_cell.angle_gamma   90.00
#
_symmetry.space_group_name_H-M   'P 1'
#
loop_
_entity.id
_entity.type
_entity.pdbx_description
1 polymer ?
#
loop_
_entity_poly.entity_id
_entity_poly.type
_entity_poly.pdbx_seq_one_letter_code
_entity_poly.pdbx_strand_id
1 'polypeptide(L)'
;MIAQLLILTNIVGLLLIAPIIDGIERKIKARLQCRRGPPILQTWYDLLKLFRRPSIVTEEYSLPYIISPYIVFANIVFALALLPSITRVSLSFYGDIIVLTYLIASSSIFIAIGSISSGSVFATIGANREISIATLSKLLIALVLASFIILKGSLILEKLFPIIPPYTISAILAIVLFAILAYIESYKLPFDIPEAEPEII
;
A
#
# COMPACT_ATOMS: atom_id res chain seq x y z
N MET A 1 0.26 -19.56 -21.16
CA MET A 1 1.65 -19.05 -21.15
C MET A 1 1.74 -17.54 -21.37
N ILE A 2 1.19 -16.97 -22.46
CA ILE A 2 1.29 -15.52 -22.74
C ILE A 2 0.63 -14.66 -21.65
N ALA A 3 -0.57 -15.03 -21.17
CA ALA A 3 -1.24 -14.29 -20.09
C ALA A 3 -0.45 -14.26 -18.77
N GLN A 4 0.19 -15.37 -18.40
CA GLN A 4 1.05 -15.44 -17.22
C GLN A 4 2.28 -14.55 -17.35
N LEU A 5 2.88 -14.48 -18.56
CA LEU A 5 3.99 -13.59 -18.85
C LEU A 5 3.58 -12.11 -18.74
N LEU A 6 2.37 -11.77 -19.21
CA LEU A 6 1.84 -10.40 -19.09
C LEU A 6 1.61 -10.02 -17.63
N ILE A 7 1.03 -10.90 -16.82
CA ILE A 7 0.85 -10.67 -15.37
C ILE A 7 2.22 -10.48 -14.68
N LEU A 8 3.21 -11.32 -15.01
CA LEU A 8 4.56 -11.16 -14.48
C LEU A 8 5.17 -9.80 -14.88
N THR A 9 4.98 -9.39 -16.12
CA THR A 9 5.43 -8.08 -16.63
C THR A 9 4.76 -6.94 -15.87
N ASN A 10 3.47 -7.08 -15.54
CA ASN A 10 2.73 -6.10 -14.75
C ASN A 10 3.30 -5.97 -13.32
N ILE A 11 3.50 -7.09 -12.63
CA ILE A 11 4.07 -7.11 -11.27
C ILE A 11 5.47 -6.49 -11.27
N VAL A 12 6.35 -6.96 -12.14
CA VAL A 12 7.74 -6.46 -12.23
C VAL A 12 7.73 -4.98 -12.60
N GLY A 13 6.94 -4.58 -13.59
CA GLY A 13 6.84 -3.19 -14.02
C GLY A 13 6.37 -2.27 -12.89
N LEU A 14 5.34 -2.65 -12.14
CA LEU A 14 4.84 -1.86 -11.00
C LEU A 14 5.87 -1.77 -9.87
N LEU A 15 6.56 -2.87 -9.54
CA LEU A 15 7.63 -2.87 -8.54
C LEU A 15 8.80 -1.96 -8.95
N LEU A 16 9.13 -1.90 -10.25
CA LEU A 16 10.18 -1.02 -10.75
C LEU A 16 9.77 0.47 -10.77
N ILE A 17 8.49 0.73 -11.03
CA ILE A 17 7.94 2.09 -11.08
C ILE A 17 7.76 2.69 -9.68
N ALA A 18 7.42 1.87 -8.67
CA ALA A 18 7.12 2.37 -7.32
C ALA A 18 8.26 3.24 -6.70
N PRO A 19 9.55 2.84 -6.73
CA PRO A 19 10.64 3.69 -6.23
C PRO A 19 10.81 5.00 -7.02
N ILE A 20 10.46 5.01 -8.31
CA ILE A 20 10.52 6.20 -9.16
C ILE A 20 9.43 7.19 -8.72
N ILE A 21 8.23 6.70 -8.43
CA ILE A 21 7.13 7.53 -7.91
C ILE A 21 7.51 8.16 -6.57
N ASP A 22 8.09 7.38 -5.64
CA ASP A 22 8.59 7.92 -4.37
C ASP A 22 9.68 8.99 -4.58
N GLY A 23 10.62 8.75 -5.49
CA GLY A 23 11.64 9.74 -5.86
C GLY A 23 11.07 11.04 -6.45
N ILE A 24 10.02 10.94 -7.26
CA ILE A 24 9.28 12.10 -7.78
C ILE A 24 8.59 12.85 -6.63
N GLU A 25 7.92 12.13 -5.72
CA GLU A 25 7.26 12.72 -4.54
C GLU A 25 8.27 13.51 -3.70
N ARG A 26 9.43 12.92 -3.37
CA ARG A 26 10.52 13.59 -2.65
C ARG A 26 10.99 14.85 -3.36
N LYS A 27 11.09 14.82 -4.70
CA LYS A 27 11.47 15.98 -5.49
C LYS A 27 10.43 17.08 -5.43
N ILE A 28 9.14 16.75 -5.57
CA ILE A 28 8.03 17.69 -5.50
C ILE A 28 8.01 18.36 -4.12
N LYS A 29 8.04 17.58 -3.04
CA LYS A 29 8.10 18.09 -1.66
C LYS A 29 9.27 19.06 -1.45
N ALA A 30 10.45 18.71 -1.96
CA ALA A 30 11.62 19.58 -1.88
C ALA A 30 11.43 20.90 -2.64
N ARG A 31 10.86 20.86 -3.86
CA ARG A 31 10.61 22.06 -4.65
C ARG A 31 9.58 22.98 -4.00
N LEU A 32 8.53 22.43 -3.40
CA LEU A 32 7.53 23.19 -2.63
C LEU A 32 8.15 23.90 -1.42
N GLN A 33 9.19 23.31 -0.83
CA GLN A 33 9.95 23.89 0.27
C GLN A 33 11.14 24.76 -0.20
N CYS A 34 11.16 25.16 -1.48
CA CYS A 34 12.22 25.97 -2.08
C CYS A 34 13.64 25.38 -1.95
N ARG A 35 13.78 24.04 -1.82
CA ARG A 35 15.06 23.32 -1.82
C ARG A 35 15.21 22.46 -3.08
N ARG A 36 16.46 22.13 -3.46
CA ARG A 36 16.73 21.33 -4.68
C ARG A 36 16.23 19.89 -4.60
N GLY A 37 16.29 19.29 -3.41
CA GLY A 37 15.88 17.90 -3.18
C GLY A 37 16.78 16.85 -3.84
N PRO A 38 16.63 15.58 -3.45
CA PRO A 38 17.42 14.46 -3.98
C PRO A 38 17.16 14.21 -5.48
N PRO A 39 17.98 13.37 -6.16
CA PRO A 39 17.66 12.89 -7.51
C PRO A 39 16.44 11.96 -7.51
N ILE A 40 15.78 11.79 -8.66
CA ILE A 40 14.58 10.93 -8.79
C ILE A 40 14.92 9.46 -8.52
N LEU A 41 16.13 9.02 -8.89
CA LEU A 41 16.60 7.65 -8.65
C LEU A 41 17.10 7.42 -7.22
N GLN A 42 16.91 8.36 -6.28
CA GLN A 42 17.43 8.24 -4.93
C GLN A 42 16.93 6.98 -4.21
N THR A 43 15.64 6.68 -4.31
CA THR A 43 15.04 5.52 -3.65
C THR A 43 15.65 4.20 -4.15
N TRP A 44 16.09 4.14 -5.41
CA TRP A 44 16.87 3.00 -5.93
C TRP A 44 18.24 2.86 -5.26
N TYR A 45 18.96 3.98 -5.09
CA TYR A 45 20.24 3.97 -4.38
C TYR A 45 20.07 3.60 -2.90
N ASP A 46 18.99 4.05 -2.26
CA ASP A 46 18.67 3.72 -0.88
C ASP A 46 18.39 2.20 -0.73
N LEU A 47 17.61 1.59 -1.63
CA LEU A 47 17.38 0.15 -1.65
C LEU A 47 18.70 -0.64 -1.82
N LEU A 48 19.53 -0.28 -2.81
CA LEU A 48 20.83 -0.92 -3.02
C LEU A 48 21.75 -0.79 -1.80
N LYS A 49 21.69 0.34 -1.10
CA LYS A 49 22.43 0.56 0.14
C LYS A 49 21.91 -0.34 1.26
N LEU A 50 20.58 -0.49 1.41
CA LEU A 50 19.97 -1.32 2.44
C LEU A 50 20.27 -2.81 2.23
N PHE A 51 20.24 -3.32 0.99
CA PHE A 51 20.60 -4.71 0.69
C PHE A 51 22.06 -5.07 1.02
N ARG A 52 22.95 -4.07 1.10
CA ARG A 52 24.36 -4.25 1.46
C ARG A 52 24.61 -4.18 2.96
N ARG A 53 23.62 -3.74 3.75
CA ARG A 53 23.78 -3.63 5.21
C ARG A 53 23.54 -4.99 5.87
N PRO A 54 24.32 -5.36 6.89
CA PRO A 54 24.02 -6.52 7.69
C PRO A 54 22.69 -6.31 8.43
N SER A 55 21.91 -7.37 8.57
CA SER A 55 20.70 -7.37 9.39
C SER A 55 21.09 -7.24 10.86
N ILE A 56 20.62 -6.17 11.50
CA ILE A 56 20.75 -5.97 12.95
C ILE A 56 19.37 -6.27 13.53
N VAL A 57 19.32 -7.18 14.50
CA VAL A 57 18.09 -7.57 15.19
C VAL A 57 18.30 -7.32 16.69
N THR A 58 17.23 -6.98 17.40
CA THR A 58 17.24 -6.86 18.87
C THR A 58 17.53 -8.22 19.52
N GLU A 59 17.93 -8.26 20.79
CA GLU A 59 18.18 -9.53 21.48
C GLU A 59 16.87 -10.26 21.86
N GLU A 60 15.79 -9.51 22.05
CA GLU A 60 14.49 -10.00 22.57
C GLU A 60 13.44 -10.24 21.47
N TYR A 61 13.82 -10.23 20.20
CA TYR A 61 12.85 -10.41 19.11
C TYR A 61 12.20 -11.81 19.13
N SER A 62 10.98 -11.89 18.60
CA SER A 62 10.28 -13.15 18.35
C SER A 62 10.14 -13.43 16.85
N LEU A 63 9.87 -14.69 16.48
CA LEU A 63 9.75 -15.13 15.08
C LEU A 63 8.88 -14.24 14.17
N PRO A 64 7.74 -13.68 14.60
CA PRO A 64 6.91 -12.83 13.74
C PRO A 64 7.62 -11.54 13.30
N TYR A 65 8.62 -11.05 14.03
CA TYR A 65 9.44 -9.91 13.63
C TYR A 65 10.17 -10.16 12.29
N ILE A 66 10.73 -11.37 12.12
CA ILE A 66 11.44 -11.75 10.91
C ILE A 66 10.46 -12.06 9.78
N ILE A 67 9.38 -12.78 10.08
CA ILE A 67 8.48 -13.33 9.05
C ILE A 67 7.54 -12.25 8.48
N SER A 68 7.11 -11.29 9.31
CA SER A 68 6.12 -10.28 8.94
C SER A 68 6.47 -9.52 7.64
N PRO A 69 7.68 -8.94 7.47
CA PRO A 69 8.04 -8.24 6.24
C PRO A 69 7.91 -9.09 4.97
N TYR A 70 8.20 -10.40 5.05
CA TYR A 70 8.05 -11.32 3.92
C TYR A 70 6.58 -11.60 3.59
N ILE A 71 5.72 -11.74 4.60
CA ILE A 71 4.28 -11.92 4.41
C ILE A 71 3.68 -10.67 3.77
N VAL A 72 4.03 -9.49 4.29
CA VAL A 72 3.57 -8.20 3.75
C VAL A 72 4.00 -8.04 2.30
N PHE A 73 5.26 -8.34 1.99
CA PHE A 73 5.75 -8.31 0.61
C PHE A 73 4.99 -9.28 -0.30
N ALA A 74 4.76 -10.51 0.15
CA ALA A 74 3.99 -11.49 -0.60
C ALA A 74 2.55 -11.00 -0.87
N ASN A 75 1.88 -10.44 0.15
CA ASN A 75 0.54 -9.89 0.01
C ASN A 75 0.49 -8.76 -1.03
N ILE A 76 1.47 -7.86 -1.01
CA ILE A 76 1.58 -6.77 -2.00
C ILE A 76 1.79 -7.36 -3.40
N VAL A 77 2.69 -8.33 -3.57
CA VAL A 77 2.94 -8.99 -4.87
C VAL A 77 1.66 -9.65 -5.40
N PHE A 78 0.90 -10.35 -4.56
CA PHE A 78 -0.39 -10.92 -4.94
C PHE A 78 -1.42 -9.85 -5.28
N ALA A 79 -1.47 -8.74 -4.53
CA ALA A 79 -2.38 -7.62 -4.84
C ALA A 79 -2.05 -6.98 -6.20
N LEU A 80 -0.77 -6.83 -6.54
CA LEU A 80 -0.33 -6.31 -7.85
C LEU A 80 -0.74 -7.24 -9.00
N ALA A 81 -0.82 -8.55 -8.78
CA ALA A 81 -1.27 -9.51 -9.79
C ALA A 81 -2.75 -9.34 -10.15
N LEU A 82 -3.57 -8.85 -9.20
CA LEU A 82 -5.01 -8.60 -9.37
C LEU A 82 -5.31 -7.25 -10.06
N LEU A 83 -4.33 -6.35 -10.13
CA LEU A 83 -4.53 -4.98 -10.64
C LEU A 83 -4.24 -4.90 -12.15
N PRO A 84 -5.24 -4.63 -13.00
CA PRO A 84 -5.05 -4.40 -14.43
C PRO A 84 -4.46 -3.00 -14.64
N SER A 85 -3.13 -2.90 -14.78
CA SER A 85 -2.45 -1.60 -14.93
C SER A 85 -1.63 -1.51 -16.22
N ILE A 86 -0.38 -1.96 -16.22
CA ILE A 86 0.55 -1.85 -17.37
C ILE A 86 0.07 -2.72 -18.53
N THR A 87 -0.17 -3.99 -18.24
CA THR A 87 -0.87 -4.89 -19.15
C THR A 87 -2.31 -4.92 -18.71
N ARG A 88 -3.26 -4.66 -19.61
CA ARG A 88 -4.71 -4.75 -19.32
C ARG A 88 -5.18 -6.15 -18.88
N VAL A 89 -4.26 -7.11 -18.83
CA VAL A 89 -4.46 -8.48 -18.34
C VAL A 89 -4.09 -8.52 -16.87
N SER A 90 -5.03 -8.96 -16.03
CA SER A 90 -4.81 -9.24 -14.62
C SER A 90 -5.28 -10.65 -14.26
N LEU A 91 -4.97 -11.09 -13.05
CA LEU A 91 -5.55 -12.30 -12.51
C LEU A 91 -6.98 -11.97 -12.04
N SER A 92 -7.96 -12.26 -12.90
CA SER A 92 -9.37 -11.97 -12.61
C SER A 92 -10.17 -13.23 -12.29
N PHE A 93 -10.96 -13.17 -11.23
CA PHE A 93 -11.93 -14.18 -10.82
C PHE A 93 -13.08 -13.51 -10.06
N TYR A 94 -14.15 -14.27 -9.80
CA TYR A 94 -15.30 -13.75 -9.07
C TYR A 94 -14.92 -13.40 -7.62
N GLY A 95 -14.94 -12.13 -7.24
CA GLY A 95 -14.56 -11.67 -5.90
C GLY A 95 -13.10 -11.21 -5.76
N ASP A 96 -12.39 -10.98 -6.86
CA ASP A 96 -11.02 -10.45 -6.87
C ASP A 96 -10.88 -9.14 -6.05
N ILE A 97 -11.86 -8.24 -6.07
CA ILE A 97 -11.85 -7.00 -5.28
C ILE A 97 -11.91 -7.25 -3.77
N ILE A 98 -12.64 -8.28 -3.35
CA ILE A 98 -12.74 -8.66 -1.93
C ILE A 98 -11.39 -9.20 -1.49
N VAL A 99 -10.79 -10.08 -2.29
CA VAL A 99 -9.44 -10.63 -2.02
C VAL A 99 -8.40 -9.52 -1.97
N LEU A 100 -8.42 -8.56 -2.91
CA LEU A 100 -7.53 -7.41 -2.88
C LEU A 100 -7.68 -6.61 -1.57
N THR A 101 -8.90 -6.35 -1.15
CA THR A 101 -9.18 -5.63 0.10
C THR A 101 -8.63 -6.40 1.32
N TYR A 102 -8.79 -7.72 1.36
CA TYR A 102 -8.22 -8.57 2.42
C TYR A 102 -6.69 -8.63 2.39
N LEU A 103 -6.05 -8.62 1.22
CA LEU A 103 -4.59 -8.62 1.10
C LEU A 103 -3.99 -7.32 1.66
N ILE A 104 -4.59 -6.17 1.31
CA ILE A 104 -4.18 -4.87 1.87
C ILE A 104 -4.48 -4.83 3.38
N ALA A 105 -5.66 -5.31 3.79
CA ALA A 105 -6.05 -5.31 5.19
C ALA A 105 -5.15 -6.19 6.07
N SER A 106 -4.81 -7.38 5.60
CA SER A 106 -3.92 -8.30 6.33
C SER A 106 -2.49 -7.77 6.39
N SER A 107 -2.02 -7.03 5.38
CA SER A 107 -0.69 -6.44 5.36
C SER A 107 -0.42 -5.57 6.59
N SER A 108 -1.25 -4.57 6.92
CA SER A 108 -1.00 -3.74 8.12
C SER A 108 -1.23 -4.47 9.44
N ILE A 109 -1.99 -5.57 9.46
CA ILE A 109 -2.05 -6.45 10.65
C ILE A 109 -0.68 -7.12 10.86
N PHE A 110 -0.09 -7.66 9.79
CA PHE A 110 1.23 -8.26 9.87
C PHE A 110 2.32 -7.24 10.21
N ILE A 111 2.27 -6.02 9.66
CA ILE A 111 3.20 -4.94 10.05
C ILE A 111 3.10 -4.71 11.56
N ALA A 112 1.90 -4.53 12.11
CA ALA A 112 1.72 -4.31 13.54
C ALA A 112 2.19 -5.50 14.40
N ILE A 113 1.92 -6.74 13.99
CA ILE A 113 2.42 -7.95 14.68
C ILE A 113 3.95 -7.98 14.67
N GLY A 114 4.58 -7.65 13.53
CA GLY A 114 6.02 -7.56 13.40
C GLY A 114 6.61 -6.51 14.34
N SER A 115 6.00 -5.33 14.39
CA SER A 115 6.40 -4.22 15.25
C SER A 115 6.34 -4.57 16.75
N ILE A 116 5.24 -5.18 17.22
CA ILE A 116 5.09 -5.64 18.61
C ILE A 116 6.12 -6.73 18.95
N SER A 117 6.46 -7.57 17.96
CA SER A 117 7.41 -8.68 18.11
C SER A 117 8.88 -8.27 18.17
N SER A 118 9.20 -6.98 18.02
CA SER A 118 10.56 -6.44 18.07
C SER A 118 11.16 -6.38 19.47
N GLY A 119 10.34 -6.48 20.53
CA GLY A 119 10.78 -6.33 21.93
C GLY A 119 10.97 -4.88 22.37
N SER A 120 10.79 -3.89 21.48
CA SER A 120 10.91 -2.47 21.84
C SER A 120 9.57 -1.85 22.26
N VAL A 121 9.59 -1.04 23.31
CA VAL A 121 8.41 -0.30 23.79
C VAL A 121 7.93 0.69 22.72
N PHE A 122 8.86 1.36 22.05
CA PHE A 122 8.58 2.34 21.00
C PHE A 122 7.87 1.73 19.79
N ALA A 123 8.31 0.56 19.29
CA ALA A 123 7.63 -0.11 18.19
C ALA A 123 6.22 -0.58 18.58
N THR A 124 6.01 -0.96 19.84
CA THR A 124 4.68 -1.34 20.34
C THR A 124 3.72 -0.15 20.36
N ILE A 125 4.19 1.04 20.73
CA ILE A 125 3.39 2.28 20.68
C ILE A 125 3.03 2.63 19.23
N GLY A 126 4.00 2.56 18.31
CA GLY A 126 3.76 2.77 16.87
C GLY A 126 2.74 1.78 16.29
N ALA A 127 2.85 0.49 16.65
CA ALA A 127 1.92 -0.55 16.22
C ALA A 127 0.47 -0.28 16.67
N ASN A 128 0.26 0.16 17.93
CA ASN A 128 -1.07 0.50 18.42
C ASN A 128 -1.69 1.67 17.63
N ARG A 129 -0.90 2.69 17.28
CA ARG A 129 -1.32 3.82 16.45
C ARG A 129 -1.65 3.38 15.02
N GLU A 130 -0.83 2.51 14.44
CA GLU A 130 -1.07 1.93 13.11
C GLU A 130 -2.38 1.15 13.06
N ILE A 131 -2.60 0.22 13.99
CA ILE A 131 -3.83 -0.59 14.07
C ILE A 131 -5.05 0.31 14.20
N SER A 132 -4.97 1.35 15.03
CA SER A 132 -6.09 2.26 15.27
C SER A 132 -6.54 2.98 13.99
N ILE A 133 -5.58 3.48 13.20
CA ILE A 133 -5.86 4.15 11.92
C ILE A 133 -6.31 3.12 10.89
N ALA A 134 -5.58 2.01 10.76
CA ALA A 134 -5.82 0.98 9.76
C ALA A 134 -7.21 0.36 9.89
N THR A 135 -7.68 0.13 11.12
CA THR A 135 -9.01 -0.46 11.35
C THR A 135 -10.12 0.43 10.80
N LEU A 136 -10.01 1.74 11.00
CA LEU A 136 -10.98 2.71 10.51
C LEU A 136 -10.88 2.90 8.99
N SER A 137 -9.67 3.12 8.48
CA SER A 137 -9.44 3.37 7.06
C SER A 137 -9.89 2.18 6.19
N LYS A 138 -9.52 0.95 6.56
CA LYS A 138 -9.88 -0.27 5.81
C LYS A 138 -11.38 -0.54 5.81
N LEU A 139 -12.05 -0.31 6.94
CA LEU A 139 -13.50 -0.42 7.02
C LEU A 139 -14.18 0.57 6.06
N LEU A 140 -13.72 1.83 6.06
CA LEU A 140 -14.27 2.86 5.17
C LEU A 140 -13.96 2.56 3.70
N ILE A 141 -12.76 2.10 3.38
CA ILE A 141 -12.39 1.66 2.02
C ILE A 141 -13.33 0.54 1.57
N ALA A 142 -13.57 -0.46 2.40
CA ALA A 142 -14.49 -1.56 2.08
C ALA A 142 -15.92 -1.07 1.80
N LEU A 143 -16.44 -0.11 2.58
CA LEU A 143 -17.75 0.49 2.35
C LEU A 143 -17.82 1.28 1.03
N VAL A 144 -16.77 2.03 0.71
CA VAL A 144 -16.69 2.77 -0.55
C VAL A 144 -16.62 1.81 -1.74
N LEU A 145 -15.81 0.75 -1.66
CA LEU A 145 -15.77 -0.28 -2.69
C LEU A 145 -17.12 -1.00 -2.83
N ALA A 146 -17.83 -1.27 -1.72
CA ALA A 146 -19.18 -1.84 -1.77
C ALA A 146 -20.16 -0.95 -2.55
N SER A 147 -20.06 0.38 -2.43
CA SER A 147 -20.88 1.30 -3.23
C SER A 147 -20.62 1.15 -4.74
N PHE A 148 -19.37 1.00 -5.16
CA PHE A 148 -19.02 0.76 -6.56
C PHE A 148 -19.51 -0.60 -7.07
N ILE A 149 -19.43 -1.62 -6.23
CA ILE A 149 -19.93 -2.96 -6.51
C ILE A 149 -21.44 -2.93 -6.74
N ILE A 150 -22.20 -2.23 -5.90
CA ILE A 150 -23.66 -2.10 -6.06
C ILE A 150 -24.01 -1.35 -7.35
N LEU A 151 -23.29 -0.25 -7.65
CA LEU A 151 -23.55 0.55 -8.85
C LEU A 151 -23.26 -0.21 -10.15
N LYS A 152 -22.25 -1.09 -10.18
CA LYS A 152 -21.86 -1.85 -11.38
C LYS A 152 -22.43 -3.27 -11.41
N GLY A 153 -22.93 -3.79 -10.29
CA GLY A 153 -23.44 -5.15 -10.16
C GLY A 153 -22.39 -6.24 -10.34
N SER A 154 -21.10 -5.93 -10.09
CA SER A 154 -20.01 -6.87 -10.30
C SER A 154 -18.98 -6.84 -9.18
N LEU A 155 -18.53 -8.03 -8.81
CA LEU A 155 -17.42 -8.27 -7.88
C LEU A 155 -16.08 -8.48 -8.59
N ILE A 156 -16.04 -8.25 -9.91
CA ILE A 156 -14.84 -8.40 -10.74
C ILE A 156 -14.21 -7.01 -10.94
N LEU A 157 -12.97 -6.85 -10.52
CA LEU A 157 -12.23 -5.60 -10.51
C LEU A 157 -12.07 -5.02 -11.92
N GLU A 158 -11.78 -5.87 -12.91
CA GLU A 158 -11.72 -5.47 -14.32
C GLU A 158 -13.05 -4.92 -14.86
N LYS A 159 -14.19 -5.29 -14.27
CA LYS A 159 -15.51 -4.76 -14.68
C LYS A 159 -15.88 -3.47 -13.96
N LEU A 160 -15.21 -3.16 -12.85
CA LEU A 160 -15.42 -1.92 -12.11
C LEU A 160 -14.71 -0.73 -12.78
N PHE A 161 -13.61 -0.99 -13.51
CA PHE A 161 -12.81 0.03 -14.19
C PHE A 161 -12.67 -0.28 -15.69
N PRO A 162 -12.90 0.70 -16.59
CA PRO A 162 -13.05 2.13 -16.33
C PRO A 162 -14.45 2.51 -15.80
N ILE A 163 -14.50 3.54 -14.96
CA ILE A 163 -15.75 4.15 -14.50
C ILE A 163 -16.38 4.90 -15.69
N ILE A 164 -17.14 4.17 -16.52
CA ILE A 164 -17.84 4.75 -17.66
C ILE A 164 -19.11 5.48 -17.15
N PRO A 165 -19.39 6.71 -17.64
CA PRO A 165 -20.54 7.55 -17.25
C PRO A 165 -21.92 6.88 -17.40
N PRO A 166 -22.98 7.42 -16.74
CA PRO A 166 -23.02 8.74 -16.11
C PRO A 166 -22.44 8.78 -14.69
N TYR A 167 -21.63 9.80 -14.42
CA TYR A 167 -21.15 10.13 -13.07
C TYR A 167 -22.32 10.68 -12.25
N THR A 168 -23.06 9.82 -11.59
CA THR A 168 -24.03 10.26 -10.58
C THR A 168 -23.29 10.99 -9.47
N ILE A 169 -23.96 11.93 -8.78
CA ILE A 169 -23.38 12.67 -7.65
C ILE A 169 -22.83 11.70 -6.59
N SER A 170 -23.53 10.59 -6.36
CA SER A 170 -23.08 9.51 -5.47
C SER A 170 -21.76 8.87 -5.92
N ALA A 171 -21.59 8.59 -7.22
CA ALA A 171 -20.34 8.03 -7.74
C ALA A 171 -19.17 9.02 -7.60
N ILE A 172 -19.40 10.32 -7.83
CA ILE A 172 -18.38 11.36 -7.65
C ILE A 172 -17.95 11.43 -6.18
N LEU A 173 -18.91 11.44 -5.25
CA LEU A 173 -18.63 11.44 -3.82
C LEU A 173 -17.85 10.19 -3.39
N ALA A 174 -18.20 9.01 -3.92
CA ALA A 174 -17.48 7.77 -3.66
C ALA A 174 -16.03 7.83 -4.17
N ILE A 175 -15.78 8.40 -5.35
CA ILE A 175 -14.42 8.58 -5.89
C ILE A 175 -13.60 9.53 -5.03
N VAL A 176 -14.18 10.67 -4.64
CA VAL A 176 -13.51 11.65 -3.77
C VAL A 176 -13.19 11.04 -2.41
N LEU A 177 -14.14 10.32 -1.81
CA LEU A 177 -13.93 9.65 -0.54
C LEU A 177 -12.86 8.55 -0.65
N PHE A 178 -12.88 7.77 -1.73
CA PHE A 178 -11.84 6.78 -2.00
C PHE A 178 -10.45 7.44 -2.11
N ALA A 179 -10.34 8.56 -2.80
CA ALA A 179 -9.07 9.30 -2.95
C ALA A 179 -8.54 9.82 -1.61
N ILE A 180 -9.42 10.36 -0.75
CA ILE A 180 -9.06 10.80 0.60
C ILE A 180 -8.60 9.62 1.45
N LEU A 181 -9.32 8.49 1.42
CA LEU A 181 -8.96 7.28 2.16
C LEU A 181 -7.64 6.68 1.67
N ALA A 182 -7.39 6.66 0.36
CA ALA A 182 -6.12 6.22 -0.21
C ALA A 182 -4.96 7.12 0.24
N TYR A 183 -5.20 8.43 0.40
CA TYR A 183 -4.21 9.35 0.95
C TYR A 183 -3.91 9.07 2.44
N ILE A 184 -4.94 8.81 3.24
CA ILE A 184 -4.79 8.42 4.66
C ILE A 184 -3.99 7.12 4.78
N GLU A 185 -4.31 6.11 3.97
CA GLU A 185 -3.62 4.81 3.97
C GLU A 185 -2.16 4.89 3.50
N SER A 186 -1.78 5.98 2.81
CA SER A 186 -0.39 6.20 2.40
C SER A 186 0.51 6.64 3.56
N TYR A 187 -0.06 6.85 4.77
CA TYR A 187 0.62 7.33 5.98
C TYR A 187 1.51 8.57 5.73
N LYS A 188 1.13 9.42 4.78
CA LYS A 188 1.85 10.67 4.51
C LYS A 188 1.33 11.75 5.45
N LEU A 189 2.19 12.73 5.77
CA LEU A 189 1.80 13.95 6.48
C LEU A 189 0.49 14.53 5.90
N PRO A 190 -0.54 14.79 6.71
CA PRO A 190 -0.55 14.84 8.18
C PRO A 190 -0.94 13.53 8.91
N PHE A 191 -1.16 12.41 8.22
CA PHE A 191 -1.66 11.15 8.81
C PHE A 191 -0.54 10.17 9.22
N ASP A 192 0.66 10.68 9.44
CA ASP A 192 1.88 9.90 9.73
C ASP A 192 2.10 9.69 11.24
N ILE A 193 1.02 9.39 11.96
CA ILE A 193 1.04 9.19 13.42
C ILE A 193 1.81 7.91 13.84
N PRO A 194 1.78 6.80 13.07
CA PRO A 194 2.51 5.59 13.44
C PRO A 194 4.04 5.73 13.38
N GLU A 195 4.57 6.48 12.40
CA GLU A 195 6.02 6.66 12.24
C GLU A 195 6.55 7.82 13.08
N ALA A 196 5.71 8.83 13.38
CA ALA A 196 6.00 10.10 14.07
C ALA A 196 7.26 10.08 14.97
N GLU A 197 8.43 10.21 14.33
CA GLU A 197 9.74 10.21 14.98
C GLU A 197 9.80 11.18 16.17
N PRO A 198 9.35 12.45 16.08
CA PRO A 198 9.49 13.39 17.20
C PRO A 198 8.62 13.06 18.43
N GLU A 199 7.64 12.16 18.31
CA GLU A 199 6.77 11.77 19.43
C GLU A 199 7.14 10.43 20.05
N ILE A 200 7.79 9.55 19.27
CA ILE A 200 8.02 8.16 19.65
C ILE A 200 9.50 7.88 19.92
N ILE A 201 10.44 8.60 19.30
CA ILE A 201 11.90 8.39 19.41
C ILE A 201 12.56 9.60 20.11
#